data_AF-A0AAW9B5Y8-F1
#
_entry.id   AF-A0AAW9B5Y8-F1
#
_cell.length_a   1.000
_cell.length_b   1.000
_cell.length_c   1.000
_cell.angle_alpha   90.00
_cell.angle_beta   90.00
_cell.angle_gamma   90.00
#
_symmetry.space_group_name_H-M   'P 1'
#
loop_
_entity.id
_entity.type
_entity.pdbx_description
1 polymer ?
#
loop_
_entity_poly.entity_id
_entity_poly.type
_entity_poly.pdbx_seq_one_letter_code
_entity_poly.pdbx_strand_id
1 'polypeptide(L)' 'MAKLVLIAAVALQIGIAISSEGLARSLAELTAFLIAIALVVIYKNSKREIPSPQRDKQTTNI' A
#
# COMPACT_ATOMS: atom_id res chain seq x y z
N MET A 1 -8.12 -9.11 -1.24
CA MET A 1 -6.90 -9.96 -1.27
C MET A 1 -5.63 -9.19 -0.94
N ALA A 2 -5.19 -8.21 -1.73
CA ALA A 2 -3.91 -7.49 -1.50
C ALA A 2 -3.75 -6.88 -0.09
N LYS A 3 -4.84 -6.38 0.50
CA LYS A 3 -4.83 -5.80 1.85
C LYS A 3 -4.44 -6.80 2.95
N LEU A 4 -4.89 -8.06 2.83
CA LEU A 4 -4.54 -9.13 3.78
C LEU A 4 -3.07 -9.54 3.63
N VAL A 5 -2.57 -9.59 2.40
CA VAL A 5 -1.16 -9.88 2.10
C VAL A 5 -0.25 -8.82 2.71
N LEU A 6 -0.62 -7.54 2.60
CA LEU A 6 0.12 -6.44 3.23
C LEU A 6 0.13 -6.54 4.75
N ILE A 7 -1.02 -6.86 5.37
CA ILE A 7 -1.10 -7.04 6.83
C ILE A 7 -0.20 -8.20 7.28
N ALA A 8 -0.23 -9.34 6.58
CA ALA A 8 0.60 -10.49 6.90
C ALA A 8 2.11 -10.18 6.74
N ALA A 9 2.49 -9.47 5.68
CA ALA A 9 3.88 -9.07 5.44
C ALA A 9 4.42 -8.14 6.54
N VAL A 10 3.59 -7.19 7.01
CA VAL A 10 3.96 -6.28 8.11
C VAL A 10 4.10 -7.04 9.43
N ALA A 11 3.15 -7.93 9.76
CA ALA A 11 3.24 -8.76 10.97
C ALA A 11 4.50 -9.64 10.98
N LEU A 12 4.86 -10.22 9.82
CA LEU A 12 6.06 -11.03 9.68
C LEU A 12 7.35 -10.20 9.84
N GLN A 13 7.42 -9.00 9.25
CA GLN A 13 8.57 -8.09 9.41
C GLN A 13 8.77 -7.69 10.88
N ILE A 14 7.69 -7.45 11.62
CA ILE A 14 7.74 -7.16 13.07
C ILE A 14 8.26 -8.37 13.84
N GLY A 15 7.77 -9.58 13.54
CA GLY A 15 8.24 -10.82 14.18
C GLY A 15 9.75 -11.07 13.98
N ILE A 16 10.26 -10.82 12.77
CA ILE A 16 11.70 -10.94 12.45
C ILE A 16 12.50 -9.83 13.15
N ALA A 17 11.99 -8.60 13.22
CA ALA A 17 12.67 -7.49 13.89
C ALA A 17 12.78 -7.67 15.42
N ILE A 18 11.80 -8.33 16.05
CA ILE A 18 11.82 -8.61 17.50
C ILE A 18 12.71 -9.82 17.80
N SER A 19 12.68 -10.84 16.95
CA SER A 19 13.43 -12.08 17.16
C SER A 19 14.87 -12.03 16.66
N SER A 20 15.28 -10.92 16.03
CA SER A 20 16.62 -10.75 15.50
C SER A 20 17.30 -9.51 16.05
N GLU A 21 18.60 -9.63 16.27
CA GLU A 21 19.49 -8.53 16.63
C GLU A 21 20.33 -8.11 15.41
N GLY A 22 20.81 -6.87 15.42
CA GLY A 22 21.73 -6.38 14.39
C GLY A 22 21.13 -6.32 12.98
N LEU A 23 21.78 -6.98 12.02
CA LEU A 23 21.54 -6.83 10.58
C LEU A 23 20.09 -7.12 10.16
N ALA A 24 19.50 -8.19 10.68
CA ALA A 24 18.15 -8.62 10.27
C ALA A 24 17.06 -7.66 10.78
N ARG A 25 17.27 -7.03 11.95
CA ARG A 25 16.41 -5.96 12.45
C ARG A 25 16.51 -4.70 11.59
N SER A 26 17.73 -4.27 11.25
CA SER A 26 17.93 -3.12 10.35
C SER A 26 17.33 -3.35 8.96
N LEU A 27 17.39 -4.58 8.43
CA LEU A 27 16.77 -4.93 7.16
C LEU A 27 15.23 -4.89 7.23
N ALA A 28 14.65 -5.37 8.33
CA ALA A 28 13.21 -5.29 8.56
C ALA A 28 12.74 -3.83 8.69
N GLU A 29 13.48 -3.00 9.44
CA GLU A 29 13.20 -1.56 9.59
C GLU A 29 13.30 -0.82 8.25
N LEU A 30 14.31 -1.12 7.42
CA LEU A 30 14.45 -0.57 6.07
C LEU A 30 13.29 -1.00 5.16
N THR A 31 12.89 -2.27 5.21
CA THR A 31 11.79 -2.80 4.38
C THR A 31 10.47 -2.14 4.75
N ALA A 32 10.18 -1.97 6.05
CA ALA A 32 9.01 -1.25 6.53
C ALA A 32 9.01 0.21 6.04
N PHE A 33 10.17 0.87 6.06
CA PHE A 33 10.32 2.24 5.55
C PHE A 33 10.05 2.34 4.04
N LEU A 34 10.58 1.41 3.24
CA LEU A 34 10.33 1.37 1.79
C LEU A 34 8.85 1.12 1.46
N ILE A 35 8.17 0.25 2.21
CA ILE A 35 6.73 0.00 2.05
C ILE A 35 5.93 1.27 2.34
N ALA A 36 6.28 2.01 3.40
CA ALA A 36 5.64 3.28 3.73
C ALA A 36 5.82 4.32 2.60
N ILE A 37 7.03 4.45 2.05
CA ILE A 37 7.30 5.33 0.90
C ILE A 37 6.47 4.91 -0.30
N ALA A 38 6.46 3.62 -0.64
CA ALA A 38 5.69 3.10 -1.77
C ALA A 38 4.19 3.42 -1.60
N LEU A 39 3.65 3.23 -0.39
CA LEU A 39 2.27 3.55 -0.08
C LEU A 39 1.96 5.05 -0.25
N VAL A 40 2.85 5.93 0.21
CA VAL A 40 2.71 7.39 0.04
C VAL A 40 2.77 7.77 -1.45
N VAL A 41 3.67 7.18 -2.23
CA VAL A 41 3.78 7.43 -3.67
C VAL A 41 2.51 6.98 -4.39
N ILE A 42 2.02 5.76 -4.11
CA ILE A 42 0.77 5.23 -4.67
C ILE A 42 -0.40 6.15 -4.29
N TYR A 43 -0.54 6.50 -3.00
CA TYR A 43 -1.61 7.38 -2.53
C TYR A 43 -1.59 8.75 -3.23
N LYS A 44 -0.40 9.33 -3.40
CA LYS A 44 -0.23 10.61 -4.11
C LYS A 44 -0.59 10.50 -5.60
N ASN A 45 -0.27 9.38 -6.23
CA ASN A 45 -0.62 9.13 -7.64
C ASN A 45 -2.13 8.86 -7.82
N SER A 46 -2.74 8.10 -6.91
CA SER A 46 -4.20 7.88 -6.90
C SER A 46 -4.99 9.18 -6.72
N LYS A 47 -4.44 10.18 -6.01
CA LYS A 47 -5.08 11.50 -5.87
C LYS A 47 -5.06 12.34 -7.16
N ARG A 48 -4.21 11.98 -8.14
CA ARG A 48 -4.17 12.60 -9.48
C ARG A 48 -5.15 11.96 -10.45
N GLU A 49 -5.62 10.76 -10.16
CA GLU A 49 -6.76 10.16 -10.85
C GLU A 49 -8.04 10.68 -10.22
N ILE A 50 -8.37 11.94 -10.50
CA ILE A 50 -9.74 12.41 -10.38
C ILE A 50 -10.53 11.55 -11.38
N PRO A 51 -11.47 10.69 -10.95
CA PRO A 51 -12.38 10.08 -11.87
C PRO A 51 -13.18 11.24 -12.46
N SER A 52 -12.96 11.52 -13.74
CA SER A 52 -13.84 12.40 -14.51
C SER A 52 -15.30 12.03 -14.18
N PRO A 53 -16.17 12.99 -13.84
CA PRO A 53 -17.57 12.69 -13.54
C PRO A 53 -18.12 11.89 -14.72
N GLN A 54 -18.56 10.66 -14.45
CA GLN A 54 -19.30 9.85 -15.39
C GLN A 54 -20.49 10.70 -15.83
N ARG A 55 -20.37 11.28 -17.03
CA ARG A 55 -21.39 12.09 -17.65
C ARG A 55 -22.48 11.12 -18.05
N ASP A 56 -23.46 11.03 -17.17
CA ASP A 56 -24.75 10.40 -17.38
C ASP A 56 -25.22 10.69 -18.81
N LYS A 57 -25.15 9.66 -19.66
CA LYS A 57 -25.69 9.70 -21.01
C LYS A 57 -26.56 8.47 -21.21
N GLN A 58 -27.83 8.75 -20.99
CA GLN A 58 -28.86 8.60 -22.02
C GLN A 58 -29.64 7.29 -21.95
N THR A 59 -30.42 7.14 -20.87
CA THR A 59 -31.79 6.68 -21.04
C THR A 59 -32.57 7.74 -21.83
N THR A 60 -32.70 7.54 -23.13
CA THR A 60 -33.93 7.95 -23.84
C THR A 60 -34.13 6.95 -24.97
N ASN A 61 -35.01 6.02 -24.66
CA ASN A 61 -35.76 5.23 -25.61
C ASN A 61 -36.78 6.19 -26.26
N ILE A 62 -36.64 6.44 -27.56
CA ILE A 62 -37.71 6.87 -28.47
C ILE A 62 -37.48 6.24 -29.83
#